data_AF-A0A4P0YGV4-F1
#
_entry.id   AF-A0A4P0YGV4-F1
#
_cell.length_a   1.000
_cell.length_b   1.000
_cell.length_c   1.000
_cell.angle_alpha   90.00
_cell.angle_beta   90.00
_cell.angle_gamma   90.00
#
_symmetry.space_group_name_H-M   'P 1'
#
loop_
_entity.id
_entity.type
_entity.pdbx_description
1 polymer ?
#
loop_
_entity_poly.entity_id
_entity_poly.type
_entity_poly.pdbx_seq_one_letter_code
_entity_poly.pdbx_strand_id
1 'polypeptide(L)'
;MSDDMSMVSPSSAGEHGVLRSMQEVAMSSQEASKMLRTYNIAWWGNNYYDVNELGHISVCPDPDVPEARVDLAELVKAREAQGQRLPALFCFPQILQHRLRSINAAFKRARESYGYNGDYFLVYPIKVNQHRRVIESLIHSGEPLGLEAGSKAELMAVLAHAGMTRSVIVCNGYKDREYIRLALVGEKMGHKVYLVIEKMSEIAIVLEEAERLNVVPPPWRTCASGLAGLR
;
A
#
# COMPACT_ATOMS: atom_id res chain seq x y z
N MET A 1 58.24 -33.33 -7.27
CA MET A 1 58.30 -32.54 -6.02
C MET A 1 58.38 -31.10 -6.48
N SER A 2 57.25 -30.49 -6.85
CA SER A 2 56.33 -29.78 -5.92
C SER A 2 57.06 -28.52 -5.41
N ASP A 3 56.66 -27.28 -5.67
CA ASP A 3 55.31 -26.73 -5.59
C ASP A 3 55.05 -25.57 -6.55
N ASP A 4 53.79 -25.51 -6.97
CA ASP A 4 53.17 -24.54 -7.88
C ASP A 4 52.68 -23.34 -7.06
N MET A 5 53.38 -22.19 -7.15
CA MET A 5 52.94 -20.95 -6.53
C MET A 5 51.91 -20.25 -7.42
N SER A 6 50.63 -20.58 -7.22
CA SER A 6 49.52 -19.82 -7.77
C SER A 6 49.37 -18.49 -7.02
N MET A 7 49.69 -17.39 -7.70
CA MET A 7 49.37 -16.04 -7.25
C MET A 7 47.87 -15.80 -7.36
N VAL A 8 47.16 -15.95 -6.24
CA VAL A 8 45.79 -15.44 -6.09
C VAL A 8 45.89 -13.92 -5.94
N SER A 9 45.48 -13.19 -6.98
CA SER A 9 45.29 -11.75 -6.88
C SER A 9 44.02 -11.45 -6.07
N PRO A 10 44.02 -10.46 -5.15
CA PRO A 10 42.84 -10.13 -4.37
C PRO A 10 41.79 -9.48 -5.29
N SER A 11 40.61 -10.09 -5.33
CA SER A 11 39.39 -9.49 -5.87
C SER A 11 39.12 -8.16 -5.17
N SER A 12 39.07 -7.08 -5.95
CA SER A 12 38.74 -5.74 -5.50
C SER A 12 37.26 -5.67 -5.10
N ALA A 13 36.97 -5.93 -3.83
CA ALA A 13 35.72 -5.55 -3.19
C ALA A 13 35.68 -4.03 -3.07
N GLY A 14 34.90 -3.35 -3.92
CA GLY A 14 34.84 -1.90 -3.89
C GLY A 14 34.13 -1.22 -5.05
N GLU A 15 33.05 -1.78 -5.60
CA GLU A 15 32.08 -1.00 -6.39
C GLU A 15 30.68 -1.46 -6.03
N HIS A 16 29.77 -0.52 -5.76
CA HIS A 16 28.34 -0.80 -5.68
C HIS A 16 27.85 -1.19 -7.09
N GLY A 17 28.16 -2.43 -7.48
CA GLY A 17 27.66 -3.02 -8.71
C GLY A 17 26.15 -3.14 -8.63
N VAL A 18 25.47 -2.85 -9.74
CA VAL A 18 24.04 -3.06 -9.89
C VAL A 18 23.74 -4.54 -9.63
N LEU A 19 23.03 -4.85 -8.54
CA LEU A 19 22.62 -6.22 -8.21
C LEU A 19 21.74 -6.78 -9.33
N ARG A 20 22.25 -7.79 -10.04
CA ARG A 20 21.54 -8.43 -11.15
C ARG A 20 20.56 -9.49 -10.65
N SER A 21 19.48 -9.67 -11.41
CA SER A 21 18.51 -10.73 -11.15
C SER A 21 19.13 -12.10 -11.41
N MET A 22 18.87 -13.06 -10.53
CA MET A 22 19.29 -14.44 -10.75
C MET A 22 18.61 -15.06 -11.97
N GLN A 23 17.50 -14.50 -12.49
CA GLN A 23 16.91 -14.93 -13.76
C GLN A 23 17.83 -14.64 -14.95
N GLU A 24 18.61 -13.56 -14.89
CA GLU A 24 19.60 -13.21 -15.93
C GLU A 24 20.82 -14.15 -15.86
N VAL A 25 21.13 -14.69 -14.68
CA VAL A 25 22.33 -15.51 -14.41
C VAL A 25 22.03 -17.02 -14.46
N ALA A 26 20.80 -17.45 -14.14
CA ALA A 26 20.42 -18.87 -14.02
C ALA A 26 20.35 -19.63 -15.35
N MET A 27 20.55 -18.96 -16.49
CA MET A 27 20.65 -19.62 -17.80
C MET A 27 21.80 -20.63 -17.90
N SER A 28 22.74 -20.64 -16.95
CA SER A 28 23.91 -21.52 -16.95
C SER A 28 23.92 -22.62 -15.86
N SER A 29 22.98 -22.63 -14.91
CA SER A 29 22.96 -23.62 -13.80
C SER A 29 21.60 -24.28 -13.60
N GLN A 30 21.60 -25.62 -13.67
CA GLN A 30 20.40 -26.46 -13.56
C GLN A 30 19.85 -26.50 -12.13
N GLU A 31 20.71 -26.41 -11.11
CA GLU A 31 20.31 -26.38 -9.70
C GLU A 31 19.70 -25.03 -9.29
N ALA A 32 20.30 -23.92 -9.72
CA ALA A 32 19.76 -22.58 -9.50
C ALA A 32 18.39 -22.43 -10.18
N SER A 33 18.28 -22.90 -11.43
CA SER A 33 17.01 -22.94 -12.16
C SER A 33 15.94 -23.77 -11.44
N LYS A 34 16.31 -24.91 -10.84
CA LYS A 34 15.38 -25.75 -10.08
C LYS A 34 14.89 -25.03 -8.83
N MET A 35 15.78 -24.42 -8.06
CA MET A 35 15.43 -23.70 -6.83
C MET A 35 14.48 -22.52 -7.10
N LEU A 36 14.76 -21.70 -8.12
CA LEU A 36 13.90 -20.58 -8.52
C LEU A 36 12.49 -21.04 -8.90
N ARG A 37 12.38 -22.16 -9.63
CA ARG A 37 11.10 -22.76 -10.01
C ARG A 37 10.37 -23.42 -8.84
N THR A 38 11.07 -23.92 -7.82
CA THR A 38 10.41 -24.51 -6.64
C THR A 38 9.76 -23.42 -5.79
N TYR A 39 10.46 -22.32 -5.52
CA TYR A 39 9.93 -21.24 -4.69
C TYR A 39 9.01 -20.26 -5.43
N ASN A 40 9.03 -20.27 -6.76
CA ASN A 40 8.12 -19.50 -7.61
C ASN A 40 8.07 -18.00 -7.24
N ILE A 41 9.21 -17.44 -6.82
CA ILE A 41 9.32 -16.03 -6.40
C ILE A 41 8.88 -15.10 -7.53
N ALA A 42 9.15 -15.46 -8.78
CA ALA A 42 8.70 -14.72 -9.96
C ALA A 42 7.17 -14.51 -10.02
N TRP A 43 6.37 -15.43 -9.45
CA TRP A 43 4.91 -15.37 -9.52
C TRP A 43 4.26 -14.50 -8.44
N TRP A 44 4.79 -14.51 -7.22
CA TRP A 44 4.23 -13.75 -6.10
C TRP A 44 5.05 -12.49 -5.75
N GLY A 45 6.31 -12.46 -6.13
CA GLY A 45 7.25 -11.38 -5.83
C GLY A 45 6.91 -10.08 -6.56
N ASN A 46 6.15 -10.13 -7.66
CA ASN A 46 5.66 -8.97 -8.41
C ASN A 46 6.75 -7.93 -8.73
N ASN A 47 7.96 -8.40 -9.06
CA ASN A 47 9.17 -7.60 -9.27
C ASN A 47 9.70 -6.82 -8.05
N TYR A 48 9.05 -6.91 -6.89
CA TYR A 48 9.58 -6.36 -5.64
C TYR A 48 10.56 -7.30 -4.97
N TYR A 49 10.36 -8.60 -5.08
CA TYR A 49 11.23 -9.60 -4.49
C TYR A 49 11.74 -10.52 -5.57
N ASP A 50 13.03 -10.80 -5.51
CA ASP A 50 13.72 -11.68 -6.45
C ASP A 50 14.95 -12.28 -5.80
N VAL A 51 15.56 -13.28 -6.42
CA VAL A 51 16.89 -13.76 -6.01
C VAL A 51 17.94 -13.01 -6.84
N ASN A 52 19.07 -12.64 -6.23
CA ASN A 52 20.18 -12.01 -6.94
C ASN A 52 21.21 -13.05 -7.43
N GLU A 53 22.20 -12.61 -8.18
CA GLU A 53 23.29 -13.47 -8.72
C GLU A 53 24.11 -14.22 -7.65
N LEU A 54 24.10 -13.75 -6.40
CA LEU A 54 24.75 -14.40 -5.26
C LEU A 54 23.87 -15.50 -4.62
N GLY A 55 22.65 -15.71 -5.12
CA GLY A 55 21.68 -16.64 -4.54
C GLY A 55 20.97 -16.10 -3.30
N HIS A 56 21.13 -14.82 -2.96
CA HIS A 56 20.43 -14.18 -1.85
C HIS A 56 19.10 -13.58 -2.31
N ILE A 57 18.14 -13.48 -1.39
CA ILE A 57 16.90 -12.75 -1.65
C ILE A 57 17.18 -11.24 -1.65
N SER A 58 16.70 -10.56 -2.67
CA SER A 58 16.79 -9.12 -2.88
C SER A 58 15.40 -8.50 -2.88
N VAL A 59 15.34 -7.23 -2.50
CA VAL A 59 14.15 -6.40 -2.59
C VAL A 59 14.41 -5.22 -3.52
N CYS A 60 13.48 -4.98 -4.45
CA CYS A 60 13.37 -3.79 -5.27
C CYS A 60 12.12 -3.02 -4.79
N PRO A 61 12.26 -2.03 -3.90
CA PRO A 61 11.09 -1.34 -3.32
C PRO A 61 10.25 -0.59 -4.36
N ASP A 62 10.85 -0.17 -5.48
CA ASP A 62 10.18 0.49 -6.59
C ASP A 62 10.59 -0.15 -7.94
N PRO A 63 9.74 -0.99 -8.54
CA PRO A 63 10.01 -1.62 -9.84
C PRO A 63 10.19 -0.65 -11.01
N ASP A 64 9.78 0.63 -10.88
CA ASP A 64 10.05 1.67 -11.88
C ASP A 64 11.55 2.02 -11.96
N VAL A 65 12.32 1.71 -10.90
CA VAL A 65 13.77 1.92 -10.78
C VAL A 65 14.45 0.57 -10.48
N PRO A 66 14.53 -0.34 -11.46
CA PRO A 66 14.94 -1.73 -11.24
C PRO A 66 16.37 -1.90 -10.71
N GLU A 67 17.22 -0.90 -10.86
CA GLU A 67 18.58 -0.84 -10.31
C GLU A 67 18.62 -0.55 -8.80
N ALA A 68 17.55 -0.01 -8.22
CA ALA A 68 17.45 0.33 -6.80
C ALA A 68 17.12 -0.91 -5.93
N ARG A 69 17.96 -1.94 -6.07
CA ARG A 69 17.84 -3.23 -5.36
C ARG A 69 18.69 -3.25 -4.10
N VAL A 70 18.18 -3.96 -3.09
CA VAL A 70 18.86 -4.18 -1.82
C VAL A 70 18.91 -5.68 -1.54
N ASP A 71 20.09 -6.20 -1.26
CA ASP A 71 20.26 -7.56 -0.75
C ASP A 71 19.74 -7.64 0.70
N LEU A 72 18.71 -8.44 0.95
CA LEU A 72 18.09 -8.55 2.27
C LEU A 72 19.00 -9.29 3.26
N ALA A 73 19.82 -10.24 2.79
CA ALA A 73 20.74 -10.97 3.66
C ALA A 73 21.85 -10.04 4.16
N GLU A 74 22.38 -9.18 3.29
CA GLU A 74 23.34 -8.14 3.68
C GLU A 74 22.70 -7.09 4.60
N LEU A 75 21.49 -6.65 4.28
CA LEU A 75 20.75 -5.69 5.11
C LEU A 75 20.55 -6.22 6.54
N VAL A 76 20.16 -7.49 6.70
CA VAL A 76 19.97 -8.10 8.03
C VAL A 76 21.29 -8.15 8.78
N LYS A 77 22.37 -8.64 8.15
CA LYS A 77 23.71 -8.69 8.77
C LYS A 77 24.20 -7.31 9.19
N ALA A 78 24.01 -6.30 8.35
CA ALA A 78 24.40 -4.92 8.64
C ALA A 78 23.63 -4.35 9.84
N ARG A 79 22.33 -4.65 9.97
CA ARG A 79 21.51 -4.19 11.10
C ARG A 79 21.85 -4.94 12.39
N GLU A 80 22.10 -6.23 12.32
CA GLU A 80 22.55 -7.04 13.46
C GLU A 80 23.89 -6.53 14.00
N ALA A 81 24.84 -6.22 13.11
CA ALA A 81 26.12 -5.60 13.48
C ALA A 81 25.96 -4.21 14.13
N GLN A 82 24.89 -3.48 13.80
CA GLN A 82 24.49 -2.22 14.45
C GLN A 82 23.73 -2.43 15.77
N GLY A 83 23.62 -3.66 16.26
CA GLY A 83 22.96 -3.99 17.53
C GLY A 83 21.46 -4.21 17.43
N GLN A 84 20.89 -4.29 16.21
CA GLN A 84 19.47 -4.59 16.04
C GLN A 84 19.18 -6.03 16.46
N ARG A 85 18.24 -6.22 17.40
CA ARG A 85 17.79 -7.54 17.84
C ARG A 85 16.80 -8.14 16.86
N LEU A 86 16.89 -9.45 16.67
CA LEU A 86 15.91 -10.27 15.95
C LEU A 86 14.89 -10.87 16.92
N PRO A 87 13.62 -11.08 16.52
CA PRO A 87 13.06 -10.87 15.19
C PRO A 87 12.81 -9.38 14.86
N ALA A 88 13.00 -9.01 13.59
CA ALA A 88 12.79 -7.65 13.09
C ALA A 88 11.80 -7.64 11.91
N LEU A 89 10.98 -6.59 11.84
CA LEU A 89 10.03 -6.37 10.75
C LEU A 89 10.52 -5.25 9.82
N PHE A 90 11.00 -5.64 8.64
CA PHE A 90 11.38 -4.71 7.58
C PHE A 90 10.16 -4.33 6.78
N CYS A 91 9.93 -3.03 6.56
CA CYS A 91 8.87 -2.58 5.67
C CYS A 91 9.39 -1.52 4.74
N PHE A 92 8.89 -1.57 3.52
CA PHE A 92 9.32 -0.74 2.40
C PHE A 92 8.15 0.13 1.95
N PRO A 93 8.00 1.35 2.51
CA PRO A 93 6.98 2.33 2.13
C PRO A 93 6.81 2.53 0.61
N GLN A 94 7.92 2.47 -0.12
CA GLN A 94 7.97 2.65 -1.57
C GLN A 94 7.12 1.60 -2.30
N ILE A 95 7.04 0.37 -1.78
CA ILE A 95 6.18 -0.68 -2.35
C ILE A 95 4.71 -0.25 -2.28
N LEU A 96 4.28 0.36 -1.17
CA LEU A 96 2.89 0.83 -1.02
C LEU A 96 2.57 1.94 -2.04
N GLN A 97 3.50 2.86 -2.24
CA GLN A 97 3.37 3.94 -3.21
C GLN A 97 3.28 3.40 -4.63
N HIS A 98 4.20 2.52 -5.02
CA HIS A 98 4.18 1.90 -6.35
C HIS A 98 2.92 1.03 -6.56
N ARG A 99 2.45 0.29 -5.54
CA ARG A 99 1.18 -0.47 -5.62
C ARG A 99 -0.02 0.43 -5.85
N LEU A 100 -0.09 1.58 -5.18
CA LEU A 100 -1.16 2.55 -5.38
C LEU A 100 -1.13 3.11 -6.82
N ARG A 101 0.04 3.54 -7.29
CA ARG A 101 0.25 3.97 -8.70
C ARG A 101 -0.18 2.88 -9.68
N SER A 102 0.24 1.64 -9.45
CA SER A 102 -0.07 0.49 -10.32
C SER A 102 -1.56 0.23 -10.46
N ILE A 103 -2.32 0.29 -9.35
CA ILE A 103 -3.78 0.09 -9.37
C ILE A 103 -4.46 1.24 -10.10
N ASN A 104 -4.10 2.50 -9.79
CA ASN A 104 -4.63 3.68 -10.48
C ASN A 104 -4.35 3.63 -11.99
N ALA A 105 -3.13 3.25 -12.39
CA ALA A 105 -2.74 3.09 -13.78
C ALA A 105 -3.50 1.96 -14.49
N ALA A 106 -3.79 0.85 -13.80
CA ALA A 106 -4.60 -0.23 -14.36
C ALA A 106 -6.04 0.22 -14.68
N PHE A 107 -6.68 0.91 -13.74
CA PHE A 107 -8.02 1.47 -13.97
C PHE A 107 -8.03 2.58 -15.01
N LYS A 108 -6.99 3.43 -15.04
CA LYS A 108 -6.84 4.44 -16.10
C LYS A 108 -6.77 3.80 -17.49
N ARG A 109 -5.92 2.79 -17.68
CA ARG A 109 -5.84 2.04 -18.95
C ARG A 109 -7.17 1.40 -19.35
N ALA A 110 -7.88 0.80 -18.39
CA ALA A 110 -9.19 0.20 -18.65
C ALA A 110 -10.24 1.26 -19.07
N ARG A 111 -10.25 2.42 -18.40
CA ARG A 111 -11.14 3.55 -18.73
C ARG A 111 -10.88 4.06 -20.14
N GLU A 112 -9.63 4.31 -20.48
CA GLU A 112 -9.21 4.79 -21.80
C GLU A 112 -9.57 3.79 -22.90
N SER A 113 -9.30 2.49 -22.66
CA SER A 113 -9.63 1.43 -23.62
C SER A 113 -11.13 1.27 -23.86
N TYR A 114 -11.97 1.56 -22.87
CA TYR A 114 -13.43 1.43 -22.99
C TYR A 114 -14.12 2.75 -23.41
N GLY A 115 -13.45 3.90 -23.28
CA GLY A 115 -14.07 5.21 -23.45
C GLY A 115 -14.94 5.63 -22.25
N TYR A 116 -14.61 5.18 -21.04
CA TYR A 116 -15.34 5.55 -19.83
C TYR A 116 -14.93 6.95 -19.33
N ASN A 117 -15.89 7.88 -19.33
CA ASN A 117 -15.64 9.28 -18.97
C ASN A 117 -15.65 9.58 -17.47
N GLY A 118 -16.09 8.65 -16.61
CA GLY A 118 -16.10 8.85 -15.17
C GLY A 118 -14.70 8.69 -14.55
N ASP A 119 -14.47 9.32 -13.40
CA ASP A 119 -13.21 9.27 -12.68
C ASP A 119 -13.02 8.01 -11.83
N TYR A 120 -11.76 7.72 -11.53
CA TYR A 120 -11.36 6.65 -10.64
C TYR A 120 -10.29 7.14 -9.66
N PHE A 121 -10.44 6.75 -8.41
CA PHE A 121 -9.40 6.81 -7.40
C PHE A 121 -9.61 5.68 -6.39
N LEU A 122 -8.55 5.24 -5.73
CA LEU A 122 -8.62 4.19 -4.73
C LEU A 122 -9.14 4.75 -3.39
N VAL A 123 -9.94 3.97 -2.67
CA VAL A 123 -10.27 4.24 -1.26
C VAL A 123 -9.65 3.14 -0.42
N TYR A 124 -8.73 3.48 0.48
CA TYR A 124 -8.03 2.51 1.32
C TYR A 124 -8.78 2.25 2.64
N PRO A 125 -9.25 1.02 2.88
CA PRO A 125 -9.91 0.66 4.13
C PRO A 125 -8.89 0.48 5.25
N ILE A 126 -8.88 1.40 6.23
CA ILE A 126 -7.83 1.40 7.25
C ILE A 126 -7.91 0.20 8.20
N LYS A 127 -9.06 -0.49 8.23
CA LYS A 127 -9.25 -1.75 8.96
C LYS A 127 -8.20 -2.83 8.63
N VAL A 128 -7.62 -2.78 7.43
CA VAL A 128 -6.61 -3.73 6.97
C VAL A 128 -5.27 -3.51 7.67
N ASN A 129 -4.86 -2.26 7.83
CA ASN A 129 -3.65 -1.89 8.55
C ASN A 129 -3.71 -0.43 9.01
N GLN A 130 -3.90 -0.22 10.32
CA GLN A 130 -4.05 1.09 10.93
C GLN A 130 -2.70 1.75 11.26
N HIS A 131 -1.55 1.12 10.97
CA HIS A 131 -0.26 1.70 11.32
C HIS A 131 -0.03 3.01 10.57
N ARG A 132 0.32 4.06 11.33
CA ARG A 132 0.69 5.39 10.83
C ARG A 132 1.57 5.36 9.59
N ARG A 133 2.64 4.53 9.60
CA ARG A 133 3.56 4.38 8.47
C ARG A 133 2.84 4.00 7.17
N VAL A 134 1.85 3.11 7.21
CA VAL A 134 1.11 2.68 6.02
C VAL A 134 0.24 3.83 5.51
N ILE A 135 -0.54 4.43 6.39
CA ILE A 135 -1.45 5.53 6.05
C ILE A 135 -0.66 6.72 5.49
N GLU A 136 0.40 7.14 6.17
CA GLU A 136 1.27 8.23 5.69
C GLU A 136 1.93 7.89 4.35
N SER A 137 2.42 6.66 4.14
CA SER A 137 3.03 6.28 2.86
C SER A 137 2.05 6.41 1.70
N LEU A 138 0.78 6.06 1.93
CA LEU A 138 -0.28 6.15 0.93
C LEU A 138 -0.71 7.60 0.68
N ILE A 139 -0.90 8.42 1.73
CA ILE A 139 -1.26 9.83 1.60
C ILE A 139 -0.16 10.62 0.86
N HIS A 140 1.11 10.35 1.16
CA HIS A 140 2.24 11.06 0.55
C HIS A 140 2.67 10.49 -0.82
N SER A 141 1.92 9.54 -1.39
CA SER A 141 2.24 8.93 -2.69
C SER A 141 2.09 9.89 -3.88
N GLY A 142 1.34 10.99 -3.72
CA GLY A 142 0.99 11.92 -4.80
C GLY A 142 -0.18 11.46 -5.68
N GLU A 143 -0.68 10.24 -5.46
CA GLU A 143 -1.82 9.68 -6.19
C GLU A 143 -3.16 10.05 -5.53
N PRO A 144 -4.24 10.24 -6.31
CA PRO A 144 -5.59 10.39 -5.76
C PRO A 144 -5.97 9.18 -4.89
N LEU A 145 -6.29 9.45 -3.63
CA LEU A 145 -6.60 8.46 -2.61
C LEU A 145 -7.69 8.97 -1.66
N GLY A 146 -8.63 8.10 -1.30
CA GLY A 146 -9.52 8.26 -0.16
C GLY A 146 -9.21 7.25 0.96
N LEU A 147 -9.77 7.48 2.14
CA LEU A 147 -9.67 6.57 3.28
C LEU A 147 -11.07 6.09 3.70
N GLU A 148 -11.23 4.80 3.98
CA GLU A 148 -12.46 4.24 4.56
C GLU A 148 -12.27 3.91 6.04
N ALA A 149 -13.20 4.38 6.87
CA ALA A 149 -13.30 4.07 8.29
C ALA A 149 -14.58 3.26 8.55
N GLY A 150 -14.46 2.13 9.25
CA GLY A 150 -15.56 1.25 9.63
C GLY A 150 -16.02 1.40 11.08
N SER A 151 -15.33 2.23 11.88
CA SER A 151 -15.66 2.47 13.30
C SER A 151 -15.32 3.90 13.74
N LYS A 152 -15.86 4.31 14.89
CA LYS A 152 -15.58 5.64 15.47
C LYS A 152 -14.08 5.85 15.73
N ALA A 153 -13.39 4.84 16.25
CA ALA A 153 -11.95 4.88 16.50
C ALA A 153 -11.15 5.00 15.19
N GLU A 154 -11.56 4.28 14.16
CA GLU A 154 -10.97 4.39 12.83
C GLU A 154 -11.18 5.78 12.22
N LEU A 155 -12.37 6.35 12.33
CA LEU A 155 -12.64 7.71 11.85
C LEU A 155 -11.76 8.74 12.56
N MET A 156 -11.55 8.62 13.87
CA MET A 156 -10.62 9.48 14.60
C MET A 156 -9.18 9.34 14.09
N ALA A 157 -8.72 8.12 13.82
CA ALA A 157 -7.39 7.89 13.26
C ALA A 157 -7.26 8.48 11.85
N VAL A 158 -8.29 8.33 11.00
CA VAL A 158 -8.33 8.93 9.66
C VAL A 158 -8.24 10.45 9.74
N LEU A 159 -9.03 11.10 10.59
CA LEU A 159 -9.00 12.56 10.77
C LEU A 159 -7.65 13.04 11.31
N ALA A 160 -7.04 12.28 12.23
CA ALA A 160 -5.72 12.60 12.76
C ALA A 160 -4.61 12.54 11.69
N HIS A 161 -4.71 11.60 10.73
CA HIS A 161 -3.73 11.45 9.65
C HIS A 161 -4.01 12.34 8.44
N ALA A 162 -5.27 12.67 8.14
CA ALA A 162 -5.63 13.54 7.04
C ALA A 162 -5.16 14.99 7.27
N GLY A 163 -5.09 15.43 8.53
CA GLY A 163 -4.53 16.72 8.91
C GLY A 163 -5.18 17.89 8.16
N MET A 164 -4.35 18.76 7.58
CA MET A 164 -4.81 19.90 6.77
C MET A 164 -5.09 19.55 5.30
N THR A 165 -4.78 18.33 4.88
CA THR A 165 -4.95 17.92 3.48
C THR A 165 -6.41 17.54 3.27
N ARG A 166 -7.05 18.14 2.27
CA ARG A 166 -8.43 17.82 1.92
C ARG A 166 -8.53 16.41 1.34
N SER A 167 -8.77 15.43 2.20
CA SER A 167 -8.95 14.03 1.84
C SER A 167 -10.43 13.65 1.65
N VAL A 168 -10.67 12.64 0.82
CA VAL A 168 -11.96 11.96 0.75
C VAL A 168 -12.01 10.90 1.86
N ILE A 169 -13.06 10.93 2.67
CA ILE A 169 -13.27 9.98 3.77
C ILE A 169 -14.60 9.27 3.53
N VAL A 170 -14.60 7.94 3.56
CA VAL A 170 -15.81 7.12 3.48
C VAL A 170 -16.07 6.50 4.85
N CYS A 171 -17.23 6.79 5.41
CA CYS A 171 -17.67 6.33 6.72
C CYS A 171 -18.64 5.17 6.56
N ASN A 172 -18.23 4.00 7.00
CA ASN A 172 -18.95 2.74 6.90
C ASN A 172 -19.14 2.10 8.30
N GLY A 173 -19.88 1.00 8.38
CA GLY A 173 -20.12 0.26 9.62
C GLY A 173 -21.23 0.84 10.49
N TYR A 174 -21.30 0.39 11.74
CA TYR A 174 -22.33 0.83 12.69
C TYR A 174 -22.08 2.27 13.17
N LYS A 175 -23.07 3.15 12.99
CA LYS A 175 -22.96 4.58 13.30
C LYS A 175 -23.88 4.96 14.45
N ASP A 176 -23.29 5.27 15.59
CA ASP A 176 -23.98 5.96 16.69
C ASP A 176 -24.01 7.48 16.44
N ARG A 177 -24.71 8.22 17.31
CA ARG A 177 -24.80 9.69 17.20
C ARG A 177 -23.43 10.36 17.26
N GLU A 178 -22.50 9.85 18.07
CA GLU A 178 -21.16 10.41 18.18
C GLU A 178 -20.33 10.21 16.91
N TYR A 179 -20.40 9.04 16.29
CA TYR A 179 -19.77 8.76 15.02
C TYR A 179 -20.28 9.77 13.98
N ILE A 180 -21.61 9.88 13.81
CA ILE A 180 -22.21 10.79 12.83
C ILE A 180 -21.76 12.23 13.07
N ARG A 181 -21.79 12.67 14.33
CA ARG A 181 -21.32 14.00 14.71
C ARG A 181 -19.85 14.21 14.34
N LEU A 182 -18.99 13.23 14.59
CA LEU A 182 -17.57 13.30 14.23
C LEU A 182 -17.36 13.38 12.72
N ALA A 183 -18.13 12.61 11.94
CA ALA A 183 -18.08 12.65 10.48
C ALA A 183 -18.49 14.03 9.94
N LEU A 184 -19.56 14.63 10.49
CA LEU A 184 -20.00 15.98 10.12
C LEU A 184 -18.99 17.06 10.54
N VAL A 185 -18.32 16.90 11.67
CA VAL A 185 -17.20 17.76 12.07
C VAL A 185 -16.05 17.64 11.06
N GLY A 186 -15.73 16.43 10.60
CA GLY A 186 -14.74 16.20 9.55
C GLY A 186 -15.08 16.94 8.24
N GLU A 187 -16.34 16.94 7.82
CA GLU A 187 -16.81 17.73 6.67
C GLU A 187 -16.61 19.23 6.91
N LYS A 188 -16.95 19.71 8.12
CA LYS A 188 -16.77 21.12 8.51
C LYS A 188 -15.29 21.54 8.58
N MET A 189 -14.38 20.61 8.83
CA MET A 189 -12.92 20.82 8.77
C MET A 189 -12.41 20.91 7.32
N GLY A 190 -13.27 20.69 6.33
CA GLY A 190 -12.95 20.83 4.90
C GLY A 190 -12.68 19.51 4.18
N HIS A 191 -12.70 18.37 4.87
CA HIS A 191 -12.65 17.06 4.22
C HIS A 191 -13.91 16.80 3.40
N LYS A 192 -13.85 15.85 2.48
CA LYS A 192 -15.03 15.38 1.74
C LYS A 192 -15.46 14.04 2.32
N VAL A 193 -16.37 14.08 3.29
CA VAL A 193 -16.83 12.94 4.05
C VAL A 193 -18.07 12.36 3.38
N TYR A 194 -18.11 11.04 3.19
CA TYR A 194 -19.25 10.31 2.68
C TYR A 194 -19.79 9.39 3.76
N LEU A 195 -21.01 9.62 4.23
CA LEU A 195 -21.70 8.74 5.17
C LEU A 195 -22.48 7.67 4.39
N VAL A 196 -22.02 6.41 4.47
CA VAL A 196 -22.72 5.26 3.86
C VAL A 196 -23.85 4.84 4.77
N ILE A 197 -25.09 5.04 4.37
CA ILE A 197 -26.25 4.69 5.20
C ILE A 197 -26.54 3.20 5.07
N GLU A 198 -26.43 2.47 6.17
CA GLU A 198 -26.72 1.02 6.23
C GLU A 198 -28.12 0.74 6.77
N LYS A 199 -28.62 1.61 7.68
CA LYS A 199 -29.95 1.50 8.28
C LYS A 199 -30.72 2.79 8.13
N MET A 200 -32.01 2.70 7.81
CA MET A 200 -32.88 3.88 7.66
C MET A 200 -32.93 4.75 8.92
N SER A 201 -32.75 4.17 10.11
CA SER A 201 -32.68 4.91 11.37
C SER A 201 -31.49 5.88 11.44
N GLU A 202 -30.40 5.63 10.70
CA GLU A 202 -29.23 6.52 10.67
C GLU A 202 -29.56 7.87 10.03
N ILE A 203 -30.47 7.90 9.05
CA ILE A 203 -30.84 9.13 8.32
C ILE A 203 -31.39 10.18 9.29
N ALA A 204 -32.28 9.78 10.20
CA ALA A 204 -32.87 10.70 11.18
C ALA A 204 -31.78 11.35 12.05
N ILE A 205 -30.80 10.55 12.49
CA ILE A 205 -29.68 11.03 13.32
C ILE A 205 -28.76 11.96 12.52
N VAL A 206 -28.48 11.64 11.26
CA VAL A 206 -27.68 12.50 10.37
C VAL A 206 -28.33 13.86 10.18
N LEU A 207 -29.63 13.90 9.90
CA LEU A 207 -30.35 15.17 9.69
C LEU A 207 -30.38 16.02 10.97
N GLU A 208 -30.68 15.42 12.12
CA GLU A 208 -30.72 16.14 13.40
C GLU A 208 -29.34 16.71 13.78
N GLU A 209 -28.26 15.91 13.64
CA GLU A 209 -26.91 16.38 13.97
C GLU A 209 -26.37 17.38 12.95
N ALA A 210 -26.75 17.27 11.66
CA ALA A 210 -26.39 18.24 10.63
C ALA A 210 -27.02 19.62 10.91
N GLU A 211 -28.30 19.64 11.28
CA GLU A 211 -28.99 20.87 11.70
C GLU A 211 -28.34 21.48 12.94
N ARG A 212 -28.05 20.67 13.97
CA ARG A 212 -27.37 21.12 15.20
C ARG A 212 -26.00 21.74 14.96
N LEU A 213 -25.22 21.16 14.04
CA LEU A 213 -23.87 21.64 13.72
C LEU A 213 -23.84 22.76 12.67
N ASN A 214 -25.01 23.07 12.09
CA ASN A 214 -25.18 23.96 10.94
C ASN A 214 -24.24 23.57 9.79
N VAL A 215 -24.28 22.29 9.42
CA VAL A 215 -23.49 21.71 8.31
C VAL A 215 -24.47 21.18 7.28
N VAL A 216 -24.23 21.46 6.00
CA VAL A 216 -24.97 20.80 4.92
C VAL A 216 -24.62 19.32 4.99
N PRO A 217 -25.60 18.41 5.22
CA PRO A 217 -25.29 17.00 5.37
C PRO A 217 -24.61 16.50 4.09
N PRO A 218 -23.48 15.79 4.21
CA PRO A 218 -22.73 15.32 3.05
C PRO A 218 -23.60 14.37 2.23
N PRO A 219 -23.40 14.28 0.91
CA PRO A 219 -24.18 13.38 0.07
C PRO A 219 -24.05 11.94 0.57
N TRP A 220 -25.16 11.38 1.07
CA TRP A 220 -25.23 9.98 1.48
C TRP A 220 -25.67 9.10 0.31
N ARG A 221 -25.17 7.85 0.26
CA ARG A 221 -25.61 6.83 -0.69
C ARG A 221 -26.05 5.60 0.08
N THR A 222 -27.27 5.13 -0.20
CA THR A 222 -27.75 3.80 0.17
C THR A 222 -27.52 2.88 -1.03
N CYS A 223 -26.81 1.77 -0.82
CA CYS A 223 -26.71 0.70 -1.83
C CYS A 223 -27.36 -0.55 -1.25
N ALA A 224 -28.64 -0.78 -1.58
CA ALA A 224 -29.25 -2.08 -1.37
C ALA A 224 -28.93 -2.97 -2.57
N SER A 225 -27.94 -3.84 -2.44
CA SER A 225 -27.74 -4.94 -3.38
C SER A 225 -28.88 -5.96 -3.18
N GLY A 226 -30.07 -5.64 -3.69
CA GLY A 226 -31.28 -6.46 -3.50
C GLY A 226 -32.60 -5.88 -4.02
N LEU A 227 -32.66 -4.61 -4.47
CA LEU A 227 -33.91 -4.01 -4.97
C LEU A 227 -34.14 -4.19 -6.49
N ALA A 228 -33.46 -5.15 -7.14
CA ALA A 228 -33.69 -5.47 -8.54
C ALA A 228 -34.94 -6.34 -8.81
N GLY A 229 -35.80 -6.58 -7.81
CA GLY A 229 -36.89 -7.56 -7.89
C GLY A 229 -38.26 -7.15 -7.36
N LEU A 230 -38.54 -5.84 -7.21
CA LEU A 230 -39.90 -5.36 -6.89
C LEU A 230 -40.31 -4.30 -7.91
N ARG A 231 -40.83 -4.77 -9.04
CA ARG A 231 -41.78 -4.03 -9.89
C ARG A 231 -43.14 -4.66 -9.70
#